data_AF-A0A1V9ZME7-F1
#
_entry.id   AF-A0A1V9ZME7-F1
#
_cell.length_a   1.000
_cell.length_b   1.000
_cell.length_c   1.000
_cell.angle_alpha   90.00
_cell.angle_beta   90.00
_cell.angle_gamma   90.00
#
_symmetry.space_group_name_H-M   'P 1'
#
loop_
_entity.id
_entity.type
_entity.pdbx_description
1 polymer ?
#
loop_
_entity_poly.entity_id
_entity_poly.type
_entity_poly.pdbx_seq_one_letter_code
_entity_poly.pdbx_strand_id
1 'polypeptide(L)'
;MVKQLDEPLFLSSQTIEQTFRRPFLIVCFIKYIASGAYLLIFGATMIFSNPSVQVKLGIFAMKTLSGPLYCIFGIFHVLGAIEMLCPPRLRRLCNPSFKRISDLTSLPAFNQIVQALVTIVQIIQAYKLSFCTETWLAPTIYIFIVSLSCFLNPWLYYSSNMFIKQYLVLFIQSLFDFALATGLYLIYVVPTVLYVTYTDPRVAYSMHWITEYLMFLRRLLPNTPLDLIEKCLLVFMSFVSSRRFVYKMLSIEPPQVAPSIMHLHARQSSSHLHALLSVRNFLAFHNQPRLLHLFLGYKLLLGVFALSITIQGFLHSSECPKGCQFMIAPWFRSGCHCGYYYIRCDGTSSVDFKAHLSTESIGTDLFYLHISHCSLVDGFNISYLTPFKQLYGFAIEFSNMETWDRQNHTLWPDSLIALHVRYSQLSTIPPALQTLPPNLQTLSIAGSLNISVVPKEMRNSWLNLTTLVFNDNKFKAIPEWISDLTLLERLVFSTNEISNIPQSLSKLPNLNMLEVATNQISTYPVDMVKSNAKLLVDLSNNPIASVPIQSDMVIVDGSLYCRKFDASGCQSVCSPTCSNQEIGDSICQMNCYHAECNFDGLDCTNGNSQ
;
A
#
# COMPACT_ATOMS: atom_id res chain seq x y z
N MET A 1 -23.45 -45.76 56.49
CA MET A 1 -22.59 -44.58 56.67
C MET A 1 -21.31 -44.79 55.86
N VAL A 2 -21.38 -44.58 54.54
CA VAL A 2 -20.20 -44.35 53.68
C VAL A 2 -20.68 -43.32 52.65
N LYS A 3 -20.21 -42.08 52.79
CA LYS A 3 -20.36 -41.02 51.79
C LYS A 3 -19.56 -41.47 50.57
N GLN A 4 -20.23 -41.79 49.47
CA GLN A 4 -19.65 -41.61 48.14
C GLN A 4 -19.44 -40.10 47.99
N LEU A 5 -18.18 -39.67 48.08
CA LEU A 5 -17.76 -38.35 47.65
C LEU A 5 -17.97 -38.28 46.14
N ASP A 6 -18.76 -37.30 45.70
CA ASP A 6 -18.85 -36.88 44.31
C ASP A 6 -17.43 -36.57 43.79
N GLU A 7 -16.87 -37.47 42.97
CA GLU A 7 -15.77 -37.11 42.09
C GLU A 7 -16.30 -36.11 41.06
N PRO A 8 -15.59 -34.99 40.80
CA PRO A 8 -15.99 -34.08 39.75
C PRO A 8 -15.83 -34.82 38.42
N LEU A 9 -16.93 -34.94 37.67
CA LEU A 9 -16.97 -35.43 36.30
C LEU A 9 -15.95 -34.65 35.45
N PHE A 10 -14.72 -35.16 35.33
CA PHE A 10 -13.74 -34.67 34.37
C PHE A 10 -14.29 -35.04 32.99
N LEU A 11 -14.68 -34.02 32.20
CA LEU A 11 -14.90 -34.18 30.77
C LEU A 11 -13.67 -34.90 30.19
N SER A 12 -13.89 -36.05 29.56
CA SER A 12 -12.81 -36.76 28.89
C SER A 12 -12.23 -35.86 27.80
N SER A 13 -10.92 -35.98 27.51
CA SER A 13 -10.23 -35.22 26.44
C SER A 13 -11.04 -35.19 25.13
N GLN A 14 -11.75 -36.28 24.86
CA GLN A 14 -12.59 -36.48 23.69
C GLN A 14 -13.76 -35.50 23.57
N THR A 15 -14.42 -35.15 24.69
CA THR A 15 -15.53 -34.20 24.67
C THR A 15 -15.06 -32.75 24.44
N ILE A 16 -13.88 -32.41 24.96
CA ILE A 16 -13.23 -31.10 24.72
C ILE A 16 -12.85 -30.96 23.25
N GLU A 17 -12.21 -31.99 22.69
CA GLU A 17 -11.83 -32.06 21.28
C GLU A 17 -13.02 -31.84 20.35
N GLN A 18 -14.17 -32.47 20.64
CA GLN A 18 -15.38 -32.33 19.83
C GLN A 18 -16.01 -30.93 19.94
N THR A 19 -15.99 -30.33 21.13
CA THR A 19 -16.57 -29.02 21.39
C THR A 19 -15.85 -27.91 20.60
N PHE A 20 -14.51 -27.92 20.62
CA PHE A 20 -13.69 -26.89 19.97
C PHE A 20 -13.44 -27.14 18.47
N ARG A 21 -13.81 -28.33 17.96
CA ARG A 21 -13.60 -28.72 16.56
C ARG A 21 -14.19 -27.75 15.56
N ARG A 22 -15.49 -27.44 15.66
CA ARG A 22 -16.17 -26.58 14.69
C ARG A 22 -15.64 -25.14 14.74
N PRO A 23 -15.54 -24.47 15.90
CA PRO A 23 -14.99 -23.12 15.97
C PRO A 23 -13.59 -23.00 15.38
N PHE A 24 -12.68 -23.92 15.71
CA PHE A 24 -11.31 -23.85 15.18
C PHE A 24 -11.25 -24.07 13.67
N LEU A 25 -12.05 -25.00 13.14
CA LEU A 25 -12.12 -25.21 11.68
C LEU A 25 -12.71 -23.98 10.97
N ILE A 26 -13.70 -23.30 11.54
CA ILE A 26 -14.24 -22.05 10.95
C ILE A 26 -13.15 -20.98 10.85
N VAL A 27 -12.40 -20.77 11.94
CA VAL A 27 -11.28 -19.80 11.94
C VAL A 27 -10.23 -20.17 10.90
N CYS A 28 -9.84 -21.45 10.79
CA CYS A 28 -8.90 -21.91 9.78
C CYS A 28 -9.41 -21.74 8.35
N PHE A 29 -10.70 -21.97 8.12
CA PHE A 29 -11.32 -21.74 6.81
C PHE A 29 -11.21 -20.25 6.40
N ILE A 30 -11.57 -19.34 7.31
CA ILE A 30 -11.45 -17.89 7.08
C ILE A 30 -10.00 -17.50 6.76
N LYS A 31 -9.03 -18.03 7.52
CA LYS A 31 -7.60 -17.78 7.28
C LYS A 31 -7.15 -18.24 5.89
N TYR A 32 -7.58 -19.42 5.44
CA TYR A 32 -7.26 -19.92 4.10
C TYR A 32 -7.82 -19.02 3.00
N ILE A 33 -9.08 -18.61 3.12
CA ILE A 33 -9.70 -17.71 2.14
C ILE A 33 -9.00 -16.35 2.14
N ALA A 34 -8.75 -15.77 3.32
CA ALA A 34 -8.09 -14.47 3.45
C ALA A 34 -6.66 -14.47 2.87
N SER A 35 -5.83 -15.45 3.23
CA SER A 35 -4.48 -15.59 2.66
C SER A 35 -4.51 -15.91 1.17
N GLY A 36 -5.43 -16.77 0.73
CA GLY A 36 -5.61 -17.09 -0.69
C GLY A 36 -5.93 -15.86 -1.51
N ALA A 37 -6.93 -15.08 -1.08
CA ALA A 37 -7.33 -13.84 -1.74
C ALA A 37 -6.19 -12.81 -1.75
N TYR A 38 -5.55 -12.56 -0.61
CA TYR A 38 -4.40 -11.65 -0.51
C TYR A 38 -3.31 -11.99 -1.53
N LEU A 39 -2.85 -13.24 -1.55
CA LEU A 39 -1.76 -13.67 -2.43
C LEU A 39 -2.14 -13.66 -3.90
N LEU A 40 -3.37 -14.04 -4.24
CA LEU A 40 -3.86 -14.02 -5.61
C LEU A 40 -4.01 -12.59 -6.13
N ILE A 41 -4.52 -11.66 -5.31
CA ILE A 41 -4.66 -10.25 -5.68
C ILE A 41 -3.28 -9.65 -5.93
N PHE A 42 -2.34 -9.73 -4.98
CA PHE A 42 -1.00 -9.17 -5.17
C PHE A 42 -0.19 -9.90 -6.26
N GLY A 43 -0.39 -11.21 -6.42
CA GLY A 43 0.15 -11.99 -7.53
C GLY A 43 -0.34 -11.48 -8.89
N ALA A 44 -1.66 -11.28 -9.01
CA ALA A 44 -2.28 -10.70 -10.20
C ALA A 44 -1.80 -9.26 -10.45
N THR A 45 -1.71 -8.42 -9.42
CA THR A 45 -1.15 -7.08 -9.54
C THR A 45 0.27 -7.11 -10.09
N MET A 46 1.15 -8.00 -9.63
CA MET A 46 2.51 -8.11 -10.18
C MET A 46 2.57 -8.62 -11.62
N ILE A 47 1.60 -9.45 -12.05
CA ILE A 47 1.56 -10.03 -13.39
C ILE A 47 0.93 -9.06 -14.41
N PHE A 48 -0.15 -8.39 -14.02
CA PHE A 48 -1.02 -7.65 -14.95
C PHE A 48 -0.95 -6.13 -14.81
N SER A 49 -0.22 -5.58 -13.82
CA SER A 49 -0.04 -4.13 -13.71
C SER A 49 0.75 -3.55 -14.88
N ASN A 50 0.39 -2.33 -15.28
CA ASN A 50 1.16 -1.57 -16.27
C ASN A 50 2.59 -1.33 -15.79
N PRO A 51 3.58 -1.21 -16.70
CA PRO A 51 4.96 -0.90 -16.35
C PRO A 51 5.10 0.39 -15.50
N SER A 52 4.25 1.38 -15.75
CA SER A 52 4.17 2.64 -14.98
C SER A 52 3.95 2.38 -13.49
N VAL A 53 2.86 1.68 -13.16
CA VAL A 53 2.46 1.28 -11.80
C VAL A 53 3.56 0.47 -11.13
N GLN A 54 4.25 -0.41 -11.86
CA GLN A 54 5.31 -1.25 -11.30
C GLN A 54 6.53 -0.45 -10.85
N VAL A 55 6.94 0.57 -11.61
CA VAL A 55 8.01 1.49 -11.22
C VAL A 55 7.57 2.32 -10.01
N LYS A 56 6.33 2.85 -10.01
CA LYS A 56 5.76 3.57 -8.86
C LYS A 56 5.78 2.71 -7.59
N LEU A 57 5.41 1.43 -7.70
CA LEU A 57 5.40 0.47 -6.60
C LEU A 57 6.77 -0.17 -6.30
N GLY A 58 7.83 0.17 -7.05
CA GLY A 58 9.18 -0.39 -6.85
C GLY A 58 9.23 -1.92 -6.95
N ILE A 59 8.37 -2.53 -7.79
CA ILE A 59 8.27 -3.99 -7.93
C ILE A 59 9.57 -4.52 -8.52
N PHE A 60 10.18 -5.49 -7.84
CA PHE A 60 11.43 -6.08 -8.28
C PHE A 60 11.31 -6.69 -9.70
N ALA A 61 12.34 -6.48 -10.53
CA ALA A 61 12.37 -6.78 -11.96
C ALA A 61 12.17 -8.27 -12.36
N MET A 62 12.00 -9.19 -11.41
CA MET A 62 11.64 -10.60 -11.68
C MET A 62 10.13 -10.82 -11.67
N LYS A 63 9.41 -10.15 -12.57
CA LYS A 63 7.95 -10.34 -12.76
C LYS A 63 7.58 -11.79 -13.07
N THR A 64 8.44 -12.48 -13.81
CA THR A 64 8.29 -13.89 -14.19
C THR A 64 8.36 -14.86 -13.02
N LEU A 65 8.89 -14.44 -11.87
CA LEU A 65 9.03 -15.31 -10.70
C LEU A 65 8.13 -14.88 -9.54
N SER A 66 8.14 -13.60 -9.17
CA SER A 66 7.44 -13.10 -7.98
C SER A 66 5.92 -13.28 -8.06
N GLY A 67 5.29 -12.78 -9.12
CA GLY A 67 3.85 -12.90 -9.36
C GLY A 67 3.37 -14.35 -9.39
N PRO A 68 3.96 -15.23 -10.22
CA PRO A 68 3.60 -16.64 -10.25
C PRO A 68 3.81 -17.36 -8.91
N LEU A 69 4.87 -17.07 -8.16
CA LEU A 69 5.06 -17.66 -6.82
C LEU A 69 3.95 -17.27 -5.85
N TYR A 70 3.53 -16.00 -5.84
CA TYR A 70 2.41 -15.55 -5.02
C TYR A 70 1.12 -16.26 -5.43
N CYS A 71 0.85 -16.36 -6.73
CA CYS A 71 -0.31 -17.11 -7.22
C CYS A 71 -0.27 -18.58 -6.80
N ILE A 72 0.89 -19.24 -6.86
CA ILE A 72 1.07 -20.63 -6.43
C ILE A 72 0.73 -20.78 -4.94
N PHE A 73 1.27 -19.93 -4.06
CA PHE A 73 0.95 -19.97 -2.64
C PHE A 73 -0.53 -19.65 -2.38
N GLY A 74 -1.11 -18.70 -3.11
CA GLY A 74 -2.54 -18.39 -3.07
C GLY A 74 -3.40 -19.60 -3.40
N ILE A 75 -3.06 -20.32 -4.47
CA ILE A 75 -3.72 -21.58 -4.87
C ILE A 75 -3.59 -22.62 -3.77
N PHE A 76 -2.44 -22.76 -3.11
CA PHE A 76 -2.28 -23.70 -1.99
C PHE A 76 -3.24 -23.40 -0.84
N HIS A 77 -3.40 -22.13 -0.47
CA HIS A 77 -4.37 -21.73 0.55
C HIS A 77 -5.81 -22.02 0.13
N VAL A 78 -6.19 -21.72 -1.12
CA VAL A 78 -7.54 -22.02 -1.65
C VAL A 78 -7.81 -23.53 -1.65
N LEU A 79 -6.86 -24.34 -2.11
CA LEU A 79 -6.96 -25.81 -2.06
C LEU A 79 -7.11 -26.32 -0.62
N GLY A 80 -6.42 -25.70 0.34
CA GLY A 80 -6.58 -25.98 1.76
C GLY A 80 -8.01 -25.73 2.25
N ALA A 81 -8.64 -24.65 1.81
CA ALA A 81 -10.04 -24.34 2.11
C ALA A 81 -11.01 -25.36 1.46
N ILE A 82 -10.77 -25.75 0.20
CA ILE A 82 -11.57 -26.76 -0.51
C ILE A 82 -11.47 -28.11 0.19
N GLU A 83 -10.29 -28.52 0.65
CA GLU A 83 -10.08 -29.78 1.38
C GLU A 83 -10.93 -29.85 2.68
N MET A 84 -11.14 -28.71 3.34
CA MET A 84 -11.98 -28.61 4.53
C MET A 84 -13.47 -28.80 4.22
N LEU A 85 -13.90 -28.43 3.02
CA LEU A 85 -15.27 -28.63 2.53
C LEU A 85 -15.49 -30.04 1.94
N CYS A 86 -14.43 -30.73 1.49
CA CYS A 86 -14.54 -32.08 0.95
C CYS A 86 -15.06 -33.07 2.00
N PRO A 87 -16.04 -33.94 1.65
CA PRO A 87 -16.52 -34.95 2.57
C PRO A 87 -15.42 -35.98 2.90
N PRO A 88 -15.46 -36.62 4.09
CA PRO A 88 -14.38 -37.48 4.58
C PRO A 88 -13.96 -38.59 3.60
N ARG A 89 -14.93 -39.13 2.85
CA ARG A 89 -14.72 -40.21 1.85
C ARG A 89 -13.95 -39.76 0.62
N LEU A 90 -14.08 -38.49 0.22
CA LEU A 90 -13.44 -37.91 -0.97
C LEU A 90 -12.16 -37.13 -0.62
N ARG A 91 -11.81 -36.99 0.65
CA ARG A 91 -10.65 -36.19 1.09
C ARG A 91 -9.31 -36.69 0.54
N ARG A 92 -9.17 -37.99 0.22
CA ARG A 92 -7.97 -38.54 -0.46
C ARG A 92 -7.87 -38.14 -1.94
N LEU A 93 -9.00 -37.88 -2.61
CA LEU A 93 -9.07 -37.44 -4.00
C LEU A 93 -8.84 -35.92 -4.12
N CYS A 94 -9.28 -35.13 -3.13
CA CYS A 94 -9.01 -33.69 -3.05
C CYS A 94 -7.56 -33.34 -2.63
N ASN A 95 -6.64 -34.33 -2.55
CA ASN A 95 -5.33 -34.19 -1.92
C ASN A 95 -4.19 -34.31 -2.94
N PRO A 96 -3.69 -33.19 -3.50
CA PRO A 96 -2.47 -33.24 -4.29
C PRO A 96 -1.27 -33.20 -3.34
N SER A 97 -0.62 -34.33 -3.09
CA SER A 97 0.83 -34.43 -2.77
C SER A 97 1.45 -33.71 -1.54
N PHE A 98 0.72 -32.94 -0.73
CA PHE A 98 1.30 -32.16 0.39
C PHE A 98 1.50 -32.91 1.71
N LYS A 99 1.08 -34.18 1.79
CA LYS A 99 1.28 -35.01 3.00
C LYS A 99 2.77 -35.11 3.36
N ARG A 100 3.63 -35.32 2.35
CA ARG A 100 5.09 -35.40 2.49
C ARG A 100 5.72 -34.15 3.13
N ILE A 101 5.22 -32.97 2.80
CA ILE A 101 5.71 -31.68 3.33
C ILE A 101 5.29 -31.49 4.80
N SER A 102 4.05 -31.86 5.13
CA SER A 102 3.58 -31.88 6.53
C SER A 102 4.36 -32.90 7.38
N ASP A 103 4.71 -34.04 6.79
CA ASP A 103 5.48 -35.08 7.48
C ASP A 103 6.93 -34.63 7.74
N LEU A 104 7.60 -34.01 6.76
CA LEU A 104 8.97 -33.48 6.94
C LEU A 104 9.02 -32.36 7.99
N THR A 105 8.04 -31.45 7.96
CA THR A 105 7.93 -30.34 8.93
C THR A 105 7.43 -30.78 10.30
N SER A 106 7.01 -32.05 10.46
CA SER A 106 6.61 -32.61 11.75
C SER A 106 7.78 -33.05 12.64
N LEU A 107 8.98 -33.23 12.05
CA LEU A 107 10.19 -33.60 12.79
C LEU A 107 10.55 -32.51 13.82
N PRO A 108 10.65 -32.82 15.14
CA PRO A 108 10.80 -31.82 16.19
C PRO A 108 11.98 -30.88 16.01
N ALA A 109 13.17 -31.42 15.72
CA ALA A 109 14.40 -30.63 15.55
C ALA A 109 14.35 -29.75 14.30
N PHE A 110 13.90 -30.30 13.17
CA PHE A 110 13.75 -29.54 11.92
C PHE A 110 12.72 -28.42 12.06
N ASN A 111 11.57 -28.70 12.68
CA ASN A 111 10.54 -27.70 12.94
C ASN A 111 11.07 -26.57 13.83
N GLN A 112 11.83 -26.89 14.88
CA GLN A 112 12.42 -25.87 15.76
C GLN A 112 13.42 -24.98 15.00
N ILE A 113 14.28 -25.56 14.16
CA ILE A 113 15.24 -24.79 13.34
C ILE A 113 14.50 -23.87 12.36
N VAL A 114 13.51 -24.38 11.62
CA VAL A 114 12.73 -23.57 10.68
C VAL A 114 11.97 -22.46 11.42
N GLN A 115 11.41 -22.76 12.59
CA GLN A 115 10.73 -21.76 13.40
C GLN A 115 11.67 -20.69 13.97
N ALA A 116 12.92 -21.04 14.27
CA ALA A 116 13.95 -20.07 14.64
C ALA A 116 14.24 -19.10 13.47
N LEU A 117 14.44 -19.64 12.26
CA LEU A 117 14.64 -18.85 11.05
C LEU A 117 13.45 -17.93 10.76
N VAL A 118 12.22 -18.44 10.86
CA VAL A 118 10.99 -17.66 10.66
C VAL A 118 10.93 -16.47 11.60
N THR A 119 11.30 -16.62 12.87
CA THR A 119 11.30 -15.49 13.80
C THR A 119 12.35 -14.45 13.48
N ILE A 120 13.55 -14.84 13.02
CA ILE A 120 14.54 -13.88 12.51
C ILE A 120 13.92 -13.08 11.37
N VAL A 121 13.30 -13.77 10.40
CA VAL A 121 12.66 -13.10 9.26
C VAL A 121 11.52 -12.20 9.71
N GLN A 122 10.69 -12.61 10.67
CA GLN A 122 9.64 -11.75 11.25
C GLN A 122 10.21 -10.48 11.89
N ILE A 123 11.33 -10.58 12.61
CA ILE A 123 12.01 -9.41 13.21
C ILE A 123 12.57 -8.49 12.11
N ILE A 124 13.17 -9.05 11.06
CA ILE A 124 13.64 -8.28 9.89
C ILE A 124 12.46 -7.56 9.21
N GLN A 125 11.30 -8.21 9.10
CA GLN A 125 10.10 -7.59 8.54
C GLN A 125 9.60 -6.43 9.40
N ALA A 126 9.59 -6.59 10.73
CA ALA A 126 9.23 -5.52 11.66
C ALA A 126 10.19 -4.33 11.56
N TYR A 127 11.50 -4.61 11.46
CA TYR A 127 12.52 -3.60 11.21
C TYR A 127 12.26 -2.85 9.90
N LYS A 128 12.02 -3.55 8.79
CA LYS A 128 11.71 -2.91 7.50
C LYS A 128 10.41 -2.10 7.56
N LEU A 129 9.40 -2.57 8.27
CA LEU A 129 8.12 -1.87 8.43
C LEU A 129 8.28 -0.54 9.18
N SER A 130 9.27 -0.43 10.08
CA SER A 130 9.56 0.81 10.82
C SER A 130 10.00 1.99 9.95
N PHE A 131 10.38 1.74 8.69
CA PHE A 131 10.71 2.79 7.71
C PHE A 131 9.51 3.26 6.89
N CYS A 132 8.31 2.67 7.05
CA CYS A 132 7.21 2.85 6.09
C CYS A 132 5.90 3.35 6.69
N THR A 133 5.83 3.60 8.01
CA THR A 133 4.58 3.94 8.70
C THR A 133 4.76 5.17 9.60
N GLU A 134 3.77 6.06 9.58
CA GLU A 134 3.76 7.33 10.35
C GLU A 134 3.86 7.10 11.87
N THR A 135 3.19 6.05 12.33
CA THR A 135 3.05 5.76 13.75
C THR A 135 3.90 4.56 14.15
N TRP A 136 4.40 4.60 15.40
CA TRP A 136 4.96 3.44 16.07
C TRP A 136 3.98 2.26 16.14
N LEU A 137 2.68 2.50 15.92
CA LEU A 137 1.61 1.54 16.14
C LEU A 137 1.77 0.27 15.29
N ALA A 138 1.93 0.38 13.97
CA ALA A 138 2.03 -0.79 13.09
C ALA A 138 3.25 -1.67 13.42
N PRO A 139 4.49 -1.12 13.45
CA PRO A 139 5.67 -1.88 13.83
C PRO A 139 5.60 -2.44 15.25
N THR A 140 5.00 -1.69 16.19
CA THR A 140 4.84 -2.12 17.59
C THR A 140 3.83 -3.26 17.72
N ILE A 141 2.70 -3.21 17.01
CA ILE A 141 1.74 -4.31 16.98
C ILE A 141 2.42 -5.56 16.38
N TYR A 142 3.15 -5.39 15.28
CA TYR A 142 3.86 -6.49 14.63
C TYR A 142 4.86 -7.13 15.61
N ILE A 143 5.70 -6.33 16.26
CA ILE A 143 6.71 -6.86 17.19
C ILE A 143 6.09 -7.45 18.45
N PHE A 144 5.02 -6.86 18.95
CA PHE A 144 4.28 -7.40 20.09
C PHE A 144 3.76 -8.81 19.78
N ILE A 145 3.20 -9.01 18.58
CA ILE A 145 2.74 -10.32 18.12
C ILE A 145 3.92 -11.30 17.99
N VAL A 146 5.07 -10.86 17.46
CA VAL A 146 6.29 -11.69 17.40
C VAL A 146 6.77 -12.09 18.79
N SER A 147 6.92 -11.14 19.71
CA SER A 147 7.37 -11.37 21.08
C SER A 147 6.39 -12.27 21.85
N LEU A 148 5.08 -12.05 21.68
CA LEU A 148 4.04 -12.90 22.24
C LEU A 148 4.14 -14.34 21.70
N SER A 149 4.39 -14.51 20.40
CA SER A 149 4.58 -15.83 19.78
C SER A 149 5.84 -16.55 20.30
N CYS A 150 6.90 -15.80 20.60
CA CYS A 150 8.15 -16.31 21.16
C CYS A 150 7.97 -16.84 22.58
N PHE A 151 7.05 -16.27 23.35
CA PHE A 151 6.71 -16.72 24.69
C PHE A 151 5.65 -17.83 24.69
N LEU A 152 4.50 -17.62 24.05
CA LEU A 152 3.35 -18.52 24.14
C LEU A 152 3.58 -19.87 23.47
N ASN A 153 4.15 -19.89 22.25
CA ASN A 153 4.28 -21.15 21.50
C ASN A 153 5.15 -22.18 22.26
N PRO A 154 6.36 -21.82 22.74
CA PRO A 154 7.17 -22.76 23.50
C PRO A 154 6.56 -23.12 24.86
N TRP A 155 5.91 -22.17 25.54
CA TRP A 155 5.30 -22.39 26.86
C TRP A 155 4.18 -23.43 26.83
N LEU A 156 3.34 -23.40 25.80
CA LEU A 156 2.25 -24.38 25.65
C LEU A 156 2.73 -25.83 25.51
N TYR A 157 3.96 -26.07 25.01
CA TYR A 157 4.54 -27.42 24.94
C TYR A 157 4.82 -28.04 26.31
N TYR A 158 4.92 -27.24 27.37
CA TYR A 158 5.15 -27.75 28.72
C TYR A 158 3.87 -28.19 29.42
N SER A 159 2.69 -27.85 28.90
CA SER A 159 1.42 -28.19 29.52
C SER A 159 1.28 -29.69 29.76
N SER A 160 0.74 -30.11 30.90
CA SER A 160 0.41 -31.51 31.17
C SER A 160 -0.76 -32.01 30.32
N ASN A 161 -1.59 -31.11 29.79
CA ASN A 161 -2.80 -31.45 29.05
C ASN A 161 -2.49 -31.84 27.59
N MET A 162 -2.94 -33.03 27.20
CA MET A 162 -2.78 -33.58 25.85
C MET A 162 -3.49 -32.76 24.77
N PHE A 163 -4.66 -32.20 25.07
CA PHE A 163 -5.37 -31.32 24.15
C PHE A 163 -4.54 -30.07 23.83
N ILE A 164 -3.90 -29.48 24.85
CA ILE A 164 -3.06 -28.30 24.69
C ILE A 164 -1.85 -28.63 23.81
N LYS A 165 -1.11 -29.68 24.17
CA LYS A 165 0.10 -30.12 23.46
C LYS A 165 -0.15 -30.49 22.00
N GLN A 166 -1.29 -31.13 21.70
CA GLN A 166 -1.55 -31.67 20.36
C GLN A 166 -2.32 -30.72 19.45
N TYR A 167 -3.25 -29.91 19.98
CA TYR A 167 -4.16 -29.10 19.17
C TYR A 167 -3.96 -27.60 19.40
N LEU A 168 -3.99 -27.14 20.65
CA LEU A 168 -3.95 -25.70 20.95
C LEU A 168 -2.63 -25.06 20.51
N VAL A 169 -1.49 -25.71 20.72
CA VAL A 169 -0.19 -25.22 20.26
C VAL A 169 -0.19 -24.98 18.74
N LEU A 170 -0.67 -25.96 17.96
CA LEU A 170 -0.70 -25.86 16.50
C LEU A 170 -1.68 -24.78 16.03
N PHE A 171 -2.82 -24.63 16.71
CA PHE A 171 -3.80 -23.60 16.41
C PHE A 171 -3.22 -22.20 16.64
N ILE A 172 -2.68 -21.94 17.83
CA ILE A 172 -2.08 -20.66 18.23
C ILE A 172 -0.88 -20.32 17.34
N GLN A 173 0.00 -21.27 17.06
CA GLN A 173 1.10 -21.08 16.11
C GLN A 173 0.57 -20.65 14.73
N SER A 174 -0.47 -21.34 14.22
CA SER A 174 -1.06 -20.99 12.93
C SER A 174 -1.70 -19.60 12.92
N LEU A 175 -2.21 -19.12 14.07
CA LEU A 175 -2.78 -17.77 14.19
C LEU A 175 -1.70 -16.72 14.11
N PHE A 176 -0.57 -16.91 14.81
CA PHE A 176 0.57 -16.00 14.74
C PHE A 176 1.18 -15.94 13.35
N ASP A 177 1.40 -17.09 12.71
CA ASP A 177 1.96 -17.14 11.35
C ASP A 177 1.03 -16.43 10.35
N PHE A 178 -0.29 -16.59 10.49
CA PHE A 178 -1.27 -15.86 9.67
C PHE A 178 -1.25 -14.36 9.94
N ALA A 179 -1.28 -13.94 11.21
CA ALA A 179 -1.31 -12.53 11.57
C ALA A 179 -0.09 -11.78 11.00
N LEU A 180 1.10 -12.38 11.10
CA LEU A 180 2.36 -11.78 10.67
C LEU A 180 2.62 -11.90 9.16
N ALA A 181 2.14 -12.94 8.48
CA ALA A 181 2.32 -13.11 7.04
C ALA A 181 1.28 -12.35 6.20
N THR A 182 0.03 -12.25 6.69
CA THR A 182 -1.12 -11.77 5.91
C THR A 182 -2.05 -10.86 6.71
N GLY A 183 -2.42 -11.26 7.93
CA GLY A 183 -3.54 -10.68 8.68
C GLY A 183 -3.37 -9.18 8.97
N LEU A 184 -2.20 -8.77 9.47
CA LEU A 184 -1.92 -7.36 9.74
C LEU A 184 -1.98 -6.52 8.47
N TYR A 185 -1.41 -7.00 7.37
CA TYR A 185 -1.42 -6.28 6.10
C TYR A 185 -2.84 -6.09 5.57
N LEU A 186 -3.72 -7.10 5.70
CA LEU A 186 -5.13 -6.96 5.31
C LEU A 186 -5.86 -5.90 6.16
N ILE A 187 -5.57 -5.80 7.46
CA ILE A 187 -6.17 -4.78 8.34
C ILE A 187 -5.77 -3.37 7.91
N TYR A 188 -4.58 -3.17 7.34
CA TYR A 188 -4.16 -1.87 6.82
C TYR A 188 -4.66 -1.58 5.40
N VAL A 189 -4.61 -2.57 4.50
CA VAL A 189 -4.97 -2.37 3.08
C VAL A 189 -6.48 -2.26 2.89
N VAL A 190 -7.26 -3.18 3.47
CA VAL A 190 -8.69 -3.31 3.14
C VAL A 190 -9.48 -2.06 3.53
N PRO A 191 -9.38 -1.51 4.76
CA PRO A 191 -10.09 -0.28 5.11
C PRO A 191 -9.68 0.90 4.24
N THR A 192 -8.39 1.01 3.93
CA THR A 192 -7.87 2.09 3.08
C THR A 192 -8.43 2.02 1.67
N VAL A 193 -8.43 0.83 1.06
CA VAL A 193 -9.03 0.62 -0.28
C VAL A 193 -10.53 0.92 -0.24
N LEU A 194 -11.25 0.42 0.77
CA LEU A 194 -12.69 0.69 0.91
C LEU A 194 -12.97 2.19 1.08
N TYR A 195 -12.13 2.89 1.84
CA TYR A 195 -12.27 4.33 2.06
C TYR A 195 -12.08 5.12 0.77
N VAL A 196 -11.00 4.84 0.02
CA VAL A 196 -10.74 5.51 -1.27
C VAL A 196 -11.79 5.13 -2.32
N THR A 197 -12.26 3.88 -2.34
CA THR A 197 -13.24 3.44 -3.35
C THR A 197 -14.66 3.92 -3.06
N TYR A 198 -15.10 3.99 -1.80
CA TYR A 198 -16.50 4.22 -1.45
C TYR A 198 -16.77 5.49 -0.65
N THR A 199 -15.76 6.09 -0.02
CA THR A 199 -15.93 7.26 0.85
C THR A 199 -15.44 8.52 0.16
N ASP A 200 -14.15 8.58 -0.14
CA ASP A 200 -13.57 9.73 -0.82
C ASP A 200 -12.38 9.30 -1.71
N PRO A 201 -12.57 9.20 -3.04
CA PRO A 201 -11.49 8.87 -3.97
C PRO A 201 -10.42 9.96 -4.04
N ARG A 202 -10.75 11.18 -3.58
CA ARG A 202 -9.92 12.37 -3.75
C ARG A 202 -8.78 12.42 -2.73
N VAL A 203 -8.87 11.66 -1.64
CA VAL A 203 -7.75 11.50 -0.68
C VAL A 203 -6.53 10.83 -1.32
N ALA A 204 -6.71 10.09 -2.43
CA ALA A 204 -5.59 9.61 -3.24
C ALA A 204 -4.72 10.75 -3.80
N TYR A 205 -5.26 11.96 -3.82
CA TYR A 205 -4.58 13.19 -4.15
C TYR A 205 -4.17 14.01 -2.90
N SER A 206 -3.86 13.42 -1.74
CA SER A 206 -3.09 14.12 -0.70
C SER A 206 -1.61 13.69 -0.69
N MET A 207 -0.64 14.62 -0.66
CA MET A 207 0.80 14.26 -0.72
C MET A 207 1.23 13.45 0.52
N HIS A 208 0.63 13.77 1.66
CA HIS A 208 0.80 13.02 2.90
C HIS A 208 0.30 11.59 2.71
N TRP A 209 -0.93 11.42 2.21
CA TRP A 209 -1.52 10.12 1.99
C TRP A 209 -0.77 9.30 0.95
N ILE A 210 -0.36 9.90 -0.18
CA ILE A 210 0.47 9.23 -1.19
C ILE A 210 1.77 8.76 -0.57
N THR A 211 2.43 9.60 0.24
CA THR A 211 3.69 9.24 0.88
C THR A 211 3.51 8.04 1.81
N GLU A 212 2.57 8.10 2.75
CA GLU A 212 2.28 7.01 3.67
C GLU A 212 1.91 5.72 2.92
N TYR A 213 0.93 5.80 2.04
CA TYR A 213 0.35 4.62 1.40
C TYR A 213 1.31 4.00 0.38
N LEU A 214 2.03 4.81 -0.39
CA LEU A 214 2.99 4.29 -1.37
C LEU A 214 4.19 3.63 -0.70
N MET A 215 4.70 4.21 0.40
CA MET A 215 5.76 3.58 1.19
C MET A 215 5.28 2.24 1.76
N PHE A 216 4.04 2.19 2.28
CA PHE A 216 3.45 0.95 2.78
C PHE A 216 3.23 -0.10 1.67
N LEU A 217 2.67 0.28 0.51
CA LEU A 217 2.46 -0.64 -0.61
C LEU A 217 3.78 -1.19 -1.16
N ARG A 218 4.82 -0.36 -1.26
CA ARG A 218 6.19 -0.79 -1.61
C ARG A 218 6.74 -1.83 -0.64
N ARG A 219 6.29 -1.83 0.63
CA ARG A 219 6.66 -2.86 1.62
C ARG A 219 5.91 -4.17 1.42
N LEU A 220 4.67 -4.15 0.95
CA LEU A 220 3.89 -5.39 0.71
C LEU A 220 4.46 -6.19 -0.46
N LEU A 221 4.94 -5.50 -1.49
CA LEU A 221 5.47 -6.11 -2.70
C LEU A 221 6.97 -6.42 -2.55
N PRO A 222 7.49 -7.51 -3.14
CA PRO A 222 8.91 -7.82 -3.08
C PRO A 222 9.70 -6.81 -3.92
N ASN A 223 10.61 -6.09 -3.27
CA ASN A 223 11.46 -5.07 -3.90
C ASN A 223 12.89 -5.56 -4.21
N THR A 224 13.32 -6.68 -3.64
CA THR A 224 14.63 -7.32 -3.87
C THR A 224 14.51 -8.85 -3.85
N PRO A 225 15.50 -9.62 -4.35
CA PRO A 225 15.48 -11.08 -4.28
C PRO A 225 15.42 -11.59 -2.82
N LEU A 226 16.15 -10.95 -1.92
CA LEU A 226 16.15 -11.32 -0.51
C LEU A 226 14.77 -11.08 0.11
N ASP A 227 14.14 -9.96 -0.23
CA ASP A 227 12.80 -9.63 0.25
C ASP A 227 11.73 -10.60 -0.27
N LEU A 228 11.88 -11.10 -1.51
CA LEU A 228 11.05 -12.17 -2.05
C LEU A 228 11.21 -13.47 -1.24
N ILE A 229 12.44 -13.88 -0.95
CA ILE A 229 12.72 -15.10 -0.17
C ILE A 229 12.10 -15.01 1.23
N GLU A 230 12.28 -13.88 1.90
CA GLU A 230 11.70 -13.60 3.22
C GLU A 230 10.17 -13.75 3.21
N LYS A 231 9.49 -13.07 2.27
CA LYS A 231 8.02 -13.14 2.16
C LYS A 231 7.53 -14.53 1.79
N CYS A 232 8.19 -15.20 0.85
CA CYS A 232 7.86 -16.58 0.48
C CYS A 232 8.00 -17.52 1.68
N LEU A 233 9.04 -17.37 2.49
CA LEU A 233 9.20 -18.18 3.71
C LEU A 233 8.03 -17.96 4.67
N LEU A 234 7.65 -16.72 4.96
CA LEU A 234 6.56 -16.41 5.89
C LEU A 234 5.21 -16.96 5.40
N VAL A 235 4.89 -16.73 4.14
CA VAL A 235 3.65 -17.21 3.52
C VAL A 235 3.61 -18.74 3.49
N PHE A 236 4.70 -19.37 3.08
CA PHE A 236 4.81 -20.82 3.06
C PHE A 236 4.63 -21.42 4.46
N MET A 237 5.26 -20.83 5.47
CA MET A 237 5.17 -21.33 6.84
C MET A 237 3.78 -21.12 7.46
N SER A 238 3.09 -20.04 7.11
CA SER A 238 1.68 -19.81 7.45
C SER A 238 0.73 -20.87 6.86
N PHE A 239 0.99 -21.29 5.61
CA PHE A 239 0.28 -22.43 5.01
C PHE A 239 0.58 -23.74 5.75
N VAL A 240 1.86 -24.04 5.98
CA VAL A 240 2.30 -25.29 6.64
C VAL A 240 1.68 -25.43 8.04
N SER A 241 1.73 -24.39 8.87
CA SER A 241 1.19 -24.45 10.23
C SER A 241 -0.33 -24.62 10.23
N SER A 242 -1.04 -23.91 9.35
CA SER A 242 -2.48 -24.07 9.15
C SER A 242 -2.85 -25.49 8.68
N ARG A 243 -2.07 -26.07 7.76
CA ARG A 243 -2.29 -27.42 7.25
C ARG A 243 -2.07 -28.48 8.31
N ARG A 244 -0.99 -28.38 9.09
CA ARG A 244 -0.70 -29.31 10.19
C ARG A 244 -1.83 -29.35 11.20
N PHE A 245 -2.33 -28.17 11.60
CA PHE A 245 -3.46 -28.07 12.51
C PHE A 245 -4.73 -28.71 11.92
N VAL A 246 -5.11 -28.32 10.70
CA VAL A 246 -6.32 -28.81 10.05
C VAL A 246 -6.27 -30.32 9.83
N TYR A 247 -5.15 -30.86 9.37
CA TYR A 247 -4.97 -32.31 9.21
C TYR A 247 -5.19 -33.06 10.53
N LYS A 248 -4.59 -32.56 11.62
CA LYS A 248 -4.73 -33.15 12.95
C LYS A 248 -6.18 -33.07 13.46
N MET A 249 -6.82 -31.91 13.35
CA MET A 249 -8.20 -31.71 13.81
C MET A 249 -9.24 -32.49 12.99
N LEU A 250 -8.97 -32.71 11.71
CA LEU A 250 -9.81 -33.50 10.83
C LEU A 250 -9.63 -35.01 11.02
N SER A 251 -8.49 -35.45 11.56
CA SER A 251 -8.20 -36.85 11.87
C SER A 251 -8.87 -37.38 13.15
N ILE A 252 -9.50 -36.51 13.94
CA ILE A 252 -10.28 -36.90 15.11
C ILE A 252 -11.46 -37.76 14.65
N GLU A 253 -11.49 -39.01 15.11
CA GLU A 253 -12.58 -39.94 14.83
C GLU A 253 -13.90 -39.42 15.44
N PRO A 254 -15.03 -39.51 14.72
CA PRO A 254 -16.33 -39.25 15.32
C PRO A 254 -16.58 -40.25 16.46
N PRO A 255 -17.33 -39.87 17.50
CA PRO A 255 -17.60 -40.78 18.62
C PRO A 255 -18.26 -42.05 18.08
N GLN A 256 -17.61 -43.19 18.35
CA GLN A 256 -18.30 -44.47 18.28
C GLN A 256 -19.15 -44.56 19.55
N VAL A 257 -20.48 -44.43 19.45
CA VAL A 257 -21.51 -45.14 20.25
C VAL A 257 -22.91 -44.52 20.03
N ALA A 258 -23.88 -45.43 20.11
CA ALA A 258 -25.32 -45.41 19.82
C ALA A 258 -26.15 -44.17 20.27
N PRO A 259 -27.30 -43.92 19.60
CA PRO A 259 -28.19 -42.82 19.90
C PRO A 259 -28.97 -43.09 21.19
N SER A 260 -28.51 -42.54 22.32
CA SER A 260 -29.40 -42.20 23.44
C SER A 260 -28.67 -41.29 24.41
N ILE A 261 -29.40 -40.31 24.94
CA ILE A 261 -28.97 -39.27 25.90
C ILE A 261 -28.37 -38.01 25.22
N MET A 262 -29.22 -37.26 24.51
CA MET A 262 -28.91 -35.93 23.97
C MET A 262 -29.87 -34.86 24.52
N HIS A 263 -30.13 -34.81 25.84
CA HIS A 263 -31.01 -33.75 26.38
C HIS A 263 -30.64 -33.10 27.72
N LEU A 264 -29.47 -33.35 28.33
CA LEU A 264 -29.18 -32.78 29.66
C LEU A 264 -27.92 -31.90 29.82
N HIS A 265 -27.10 -31.67 28.80
CA HIS A 265 -25.80 -30.98 28.99
C HIS A 265 -25.69 -29.53 28.48
N ALA A 266 -26.80 -28.86 28.14
CA ALA A 266 -26.74 -27.48 27.63
C ALA A 266 -26.61 -26.37 28.72
N ARG A 267 -26.76 -26.70 30.01
CA ARG A 267 -26.80 -25.69 31.11
C ARG A 267 -25.58 -25.66 32.04
N GLN A 268 -24.57 -26.50 31.83
CA GLN A 268 -23.40 -26.60 32.72
C GLN A 268 -22.07 -26.07 32.12
N SER A 269 -22.08 -25.42 30.95
CA SER A 269 -20.82 -25.15 30.24
C SER A 269 -19.96 -24.01 30.83
N SER A 270 -20.52 -23.05 31.58
CA SER A 270 -19.76 -21.88 32.03
C SER A 270 -18.89 -22.11 33.28
N SER A 271 -19.38 -22.86 34.26
CA SER A 271 -18.65 -23.13 35.52
C SER A 271 -17.51 -24.13 35.33
N HIS A 272 -17.67 -25.09 34.40
CA HIS A 272 -16.65 -26.10 34.10
C HIS A 272 -15.56 -25.63 33.12
N LEU A 273 -15.85 -24.61 32.29
CA LEU A 273 -14.83 -23.91 31.49
C LEU A 273 -13.80 -23.22 32.39
N HIS A 274 -14.24 -22.61 33.50
CA HIS A 274 -13.37 -22.03 34.52
C HIS A 274 -12.51 -23.07 35.25
N ALA A 275 -13.01 -24.30 35.43
CA ALA A 275 -12.25 -25.38 36.06
C ALA A 275 -11.17 -25.99 35.13
N LEU A 276 -11.44 -26.08 33.82
CA LEU A 276 -10.49 -26.52 32.78
C LEU A 276 -9.43 -25.47 32.45
N LEU A 277 -9.79 -24.19 32.50
CA LEU A 277 -8.87 -23.05 32.45
C LEU A 277 -8.25 -22.74 33.83
N SER A 278 -8.52 -23.53 34.86
CA SER A 278 -7.96 -23.27 36.18
C SER A 278 -6.43 -23.39 36.13
N VAL A 279 -5.77 -22.31 36.54
CA VAL A 279 -4.32 -22.08 36.50
C VAL A 279 -3.53 -23.23 37.15
N ARG A 280 -4.15 -23.98 38.07
CA ARG A 280 -3.53 -25.05 38.85
C ARG A 280 -3.09 -26.27 38.01
N ASN A 281 -3.81 -26.62 36.95
CA ASN A 281 -3.40 -27.68 36.01
C ASN A 281 -2.46 -27.18 34.89
N PHE A 282 -2.38 -25.85 34.71
CA PHE A 282 -1.47 -25.22 33.76
C PHE A 282 0.00 -25.27 34.21
N LEU A 283 0.25 -25.45 35.51
CA LEU A 283 1.57 -25.31 36.13
C LEU A 283 2.29 -26.64 36.44
N ALA A 284 1.78 -27.79 35.96
CA ALA A 284 2.46 -29.08 36.13
C ALA A 284 3.49 -29.31 35.01
N PHE A 285 4.70 -28.80 35.20
CA PHE A 285 5.83 -28.92 34.25
C PHE A 285 6.62 -30.22 34.49
N HIS A 286 6.80 -31.06 33.46
CA HIS A 286 7.62 -32.28 33.50
C HIS A 286 8.95 -32.11 32.73
N ASN A 287 9.91 -33.03 32.96
CA ASN A 287 11.21 -33.08 32.27
C ASN A 287 11.04 -33.15 30.74
N GLN A 288 11.40 -32.06 30.05
CA GLN A 288 11.40 -31.95 28.59
C GLN A 288 12.81 -32.19 28.02
N PRO A 289 12.96 -32.55 26.73
CA PRO A 289 14.28 -32.72 26.13
C PRO A 289 15.08 -31.41 26.17
N ARG A 290 16.40 -31.51 26.38
CA ARG A 290 17.31 -30.34 26.44
C ARG A 290 17.15 -29.40 25.24
N LEU A 291 16.87 -29.94 24.06
CA LEU A 291 16.63 -29.17 22.84
C LEU A 291 15.44 -28.21 22.95
N LEU A 292 14.36 -28.59 23.63
CA LEU A 292 13.20 -27.72 23.83
C LEU A 292 13.52 -26.55 24.78
N HIS A 293 14.33 -26.80 25.80
CA HIS A 293 14.81 -25.73 26.71
C HIS A 293 15.72 -24.74 25.97
N LEU A 294 16.64 -25.23 25.14
CA LEU A 294 17.49 -24.37 24.30
C LEU A 294 16.65 -23.54 23.32
N PHE A 295 15.67 -24.16 22.66
CA PHE A 295 14.75 -23.48 21.75
C PHE A 295 13.91 -22.40 22.46
N LEU A 296 13.38 -22.69 23.65
CA LEU A 296 12.68 -21.72 24.49
C LEU A 296 13.59 -20.55 24.85
N GLY A 297 14.79 -20.82 25.37
CA GLY A 297 15.76 -19.80 25.75
C GLY A 297 16.10 -18.89 24.56
N TYR A 298 16.37 -19.47 23.40
CA TYR A 298 16.62 -18.72 22.16
C TYR A 298 15.44 -17.83 21.74
N LYS A 299 14.22 -18.37 21.72
CA LYS A 299 13.01 -17.61 21.35
C LYS A 299 12.74 -16.46 22.33
N LEU A 300 12.86 -16.71 23.63
CA LEU A 300 12.69 -15.68 24.65
C LEU A 300 13.72 -14.57 24.49
N LEU A 301 14.99 -14.92 24.26
CA LEU A 301 16.05 -13.93 24.01
C LEU A 301 15.72 -13.05 22.81
N LEU A 302 15.29 -13.64 21.69
CA LEU A 302 14.87 -12.86 20.51
C LEU A 302 13.65 -11.98 20.77
N GLY A 303 12.62 -12.52 21.44
CA GLY A 303 11.40 -11.78 21.74
C GLY A 303 11.63 -10.60 22.69
N VAL A 304 12.47 -10.78 23.71
CA VAL A 304 12.89 -9.71 24.64
C VAL A 304 13.77 -8.69 23.94
N PHE A 305 14.74 -9.14 23.13
CA PHE A 305 15.61 -8.26 22.37
C PHE A 305 14.80 -7.34 21.45
N ALA A 306 13.88 -7.91 20.68
CA ALA A 306 13.09 -7.14 19.73
C ALA A 306 12.14 -6.14 20.42
N LEU A 307 11.51 -6.56 21.52
CA LEU A 307 10.67 -5.67 22.34
C LEU A 307 11.50 -4.54 22.96
N SER A 308 12.70 -4.84 23.44
CA SER A 308 13.61 -3.86 24.04
C SER A 308 14.04 -2.80 23.04
N ILE A 309 14.32 -3.18 21.79
CA ILE A 309 14.65 -2.23 20.71
C ILE A 309 13.48 -1.29 20.43
N THR A 310 12.26 -1.81 20.35
CA THR A 310 11.07 -0.99 20.08
C THR A 310 10.78 -0.03 21.25
N ILE A 311 10.90 -0.50 22.49
CA ILE A 311 10.78 0.35 23.69
C ILE A 311 11.87 1.41 23.70
N GLN A 312 13.12 1.05 23.42
CA GLN A 312 14.23 2.00 23.37
C GLN A 312 14.01 3.07 22.30
N GLY A 313 13.56 2.69 21.11
CA GLY A 313 13.23 3.62 20.04
C GLY A 313 12.13 4.60 20.44
N PHE A 314 11.08 4.11 21.09
CA PHE A 314 10.01 4.97 21.62
C PHE A 314 10.54 5.97 22.66
N LEU A 315 11.33 5.49 23.62
CA LEU A 315 11.89 6.31 24.70
C LEU A 315 12.90 7.36 24.22
N HIS A 316 13.60 7.11 23.12
CA HIS A 316 14.61 8.02 22.54
C HIS A 316 14.11 8.74 21.28
N SER A 317 12.79 8.73 21.04
CA SER A 317 12.22 9.45 19.91
C SER A 317 12.52 10.94 20.04
N SER A 318 13.07 11.52 18.97
CA SER A 318 13.40 12.95 18.92
C SER A 318 12.28 13.69 18.19
N GLU A 319 11.96 14.89 18.64
CA GLU A 319 10.99 15.73 17.94
C GLU A 319 11.56 16.20 16.60
N CYS A 320 10.80 15.97 15.53
CA CYS A 320 11.13 16.47 14.21
C CYS A 320 10.80 17.97 14.07
N PRO A 321 11.49 18.69 13.17
CA PRO A 321 11.10 20.05 12.81
C PRO A 321 9.64 20.10 12.33
N LYS A 322 8.95 21.23 12.57
CA LYS A 322 7.53 21.42 12.20
C LYS A 322 7.21 21.16 10.73
N GLY A 323 8.19 21.30 9.84
CA GLY A 323 8.02 20.97 8.42
C GLY A 323 7.85 19.48 8.14
N CYS A 324 8.23 18.60 9.06
CA CYS A 324 8.07 17.16 8.90
C CYS A 324 6.63 16.73 9.16
N GLN A 325 5.90 16.46 8.08
CA GLN A 325 4.50 16.05 8.13
C GLN A 325 4.36 14.53 8.31
N PHE A 326 5.32 13.75 7.79
CA PHE A 326 5.36 12.30 7.96
C PHE A 326 6.70 11.87 8.56
N MET A 327 6.68 11.59 9.86
CA MET A 327 7.84 11.06 10.59
C MET A 327 7.89 9.54 10.47
N ILE A 328 9.09 8.99 10.27
CA ILE A 328 9.35 7.55 10.35
C ILE A 328 10.28 7.26 11.52
N ALA A 329 10.23 6.02 12.00
CA ALA A 329 10.85 5.62 13.26
C ALA A 329 11.73 4.37 13.11
N PRO A 330 12.80 4.43 12.29
CA PRO A 330 13.63 3.28 12.01
C PRO A 330 14.37 2.79 13.25
N TRP A 331 14.50 1.45 13.39
CA TRP A 331 15.27 0.92 14.51
C TRP A 331 16.76 1.25 14.35
N PHE A 332 17.45 1.44 15.47
CA PHE A 332 18.90 1.71 15.53
C PHE A 332 19.36 3.05 14.94
N ARG A 333 18.43 3.93 14.55
CA ARG A 333 18.79 5.31 14.21
C ARG A 333 18.24 6.26 15.28
N SER A 334 19.07 7.22 15.65
CA SER A 334 18.75 8.27 16.61
C SER A 334 18.58 9.59 15.88
N GLY A 335 17.66 10.43 16.36
CA GLY A 335 17.33 11.70 15.71
C GLY A 335 16.04 11.62 14.90
N CYS A 336 15.70 12.73 14.25
CA CYS A 336 14.51 12.82 13.41
C CYS A 336 14.77 12.16 12.05
N HIS A 337 13.84 11.32 11.60
CA HIS A 337 13.81 10.76 10.26
C HIS A 337 12.48 11.13 9.60
N CYS A 338 12.55 12.01 8.60
CA CYS A 338 11.36 12.51 7.93
C CYS A 338 11.16 11.81 6.58
N GLY A 339 9.98 11.25 6.33
CA GLY A 339 9.59 10.72 5.04
C GLY A 339 8.88 11.75 4.15
N TYR A 340 8.09 12.66 4.71
CA TYR A 340 7.47 13.78 3.99
C TYR A 340 7.81 15.11 4.66
N TYR A 341 8.56 15.96 3.96
CA TYR A 341 8.97 17.27 4.45
C TYR A 341 8.32 18.39 3.64
N TYR A 342 7.56 19.24 4.33
CA TYR A 342 6.88 20.40 3.80
C TYR A 342 7.55 21.68 4.31
N ILE A 343 8.13 22.45 3.38
CA ILE A 343 8.75 23.74 3.64
C ILE A 343 7.79 24.82 3.13
N ARG A 344 7.25 25.62 4.04
CA ARG A 344 6.45 26.80 3.72
C ARG A 344 7.22 28.05 4.10
N CYS A 345 7.35 28.98 3.17
CA CYS A 345 8.02 30.25 3.40
C CYS A 345 7.03 31.42 3.46
N ASP A 346 7.37 32.47 4.20
CA ASP A 346 6.53 33.67 4.35
C ASP A 346 6.82 34.74 3.27
N GLY A 347 7.37 34.35 2.11
CA GLY A 347 7.57 35.21 0.94
C GLY A 347 8.68 36.27 1.01
N THR A 348 9.15 36.69 2.20
CA THR A 348 10.09 37.82 2.34
C THR A 348 11.52 37.49 2.80
N SER A 349 11.77 36.27 3.27
CA SER A 349 13.07 35.87 3.85
C SER A 349 13.80 34.84 2.98
N SER A 350 15.10 35.04 2.75
CA SER A 350 15.98 34.04 2.14
C SER A 350 16.02 32.79 3.01
N VAL A 351 15.53 31.67 2.50
CA VAL A 351 15.50 30.41 3.25
C VAL A 351 16.81 29.67 3.08
N ASP A 352 17.44 29.33 4.20
CA ASP A 352 18.60 28.45 4.20
C ASP A 352 18.15 26.99 4.00
N PHE A 353 18.03 26.58 2.74
CA PHE A 353 17.70 25.20 2.37
C PHE A 353 18.75 24.20 2.86
N LYS A 354 20.01 24.61 3.03
CA LYS A 354 21.07 23.73 3.53
C LYS A 354 20.82 23.35 5.00
N ALA A 355 20.35 24.30 5.81
CA ALA A 355 19.97 24.03 7.18
C ALA A 355 18.69 23.17 7.27
N HIS A 356 17.67 23.48 6.45
CA HIS A 356 16.41 22.74 6.44
C HIS A 356 16.56 21.30 5.96
N LEU A 357 17.42 21.06 4.97
CA LEU A 357 17.65 19.75 4.35
C LEU A 357 18.94 19.09 4.87
N SER A 358 19.41 19.48 6.05
CA SER A 358 20.56 18.83 6.68
C SER A 358 20.22 17.39 7.07
N THR A 359 21.14 16.46 6.84
CA THR A 359 20.96 15.06 7.28
C THR A 359 20.94 14.93 8.80
N GLU A 360 21.43 15.94 9.52
CA GLU A 360 21.37 16.00 10.98
C GLU A 360 19.96 16.38 11.49
N SER A 361 19.19 17.16 10.71
CA SER A 361 17.87 17.65 11.14
C SER A 361 16.73 16.71 10.75
N ILE A 362 16.79 16.11 9.55
CA ILE A 362 15.68 15.30 8.99
C ILE A 362 16.09 13.88 8.58
N GLY A 363 17.36 13.50 8.76
CA GLY A 363 17.88 12.19 8.38
C GLY A 363 18.11 12.06 6.86
N THR A 364 18.14 10.83 6.35
CA THR A 364 18.41 10.52 4.92
C THR A 364 17.24 9.83 4.22
N ASP A 365 16.12 9.65 4.91
CA ASP A 365 15.00 8.79 4.48
C ASP A 365 13.85 9.57 3.84
N LEU A 366 14.13 10.81 3.42
CA LEU A 366 13.17 11.67 2.75
C LEU A 366 12.64 10.98 1.48
N PHE A 367 11.32 10.77 1.47
CA PHE A 367 10.59 10.16 0.36
C PHE A 367 9.91 11.22 -0.50
N TYR A 368 9.39 12.28 0.11
CA TYR A 368 8.73 13.38 -0.60
C TYR A 368 9.17 14.73 -0.03
N LEU A 369 9.55 15.66 -0.91
CA LEU A 369 9.86 17.04 -0.55
C LEU A 369 8.87 17.99 -1.23
N HIS A 370 8.23 18.84 -0.44
CA HIS A 370 7.31 19.87 -0.93
C HIS A 370 7.76 21.24 -0.42
N ILE A 371 8.05 22.15 -1.35
CA ILE A 371 8.42 23.54 -1.09
C ILE A 371 7.30 24.44 -1.58
N SER A 372 6.81 25.35 -0.74
CA SER A 372 5.75 26.28 -1.14
C SER A 372 5.99 27.71 -0.65
N HIS A 373 5.54 28.70 -1.43
CA HIS A 373 5.59 30.13 -1.08
C HIS A 373 7.01 30.69 -0.88
N CYS A 374 8.03 29.98 -1.37
CA CYS A 374 9.43 30.33 -1.22
C CYS A 374 9.95 31.16 -2.39
N SER A 375 10.80 32.15 -2.08
CA SER A 375 11.48 32.92 -3.12
C SER A 375 12.61 32.10 -3.74
N LEU A 376 12.48 31.76 -5.02
CA LEU A 376 13.36 30.88 -5.79
C LEU A 376 13.63 31.46 -7.19
N VAL A 377 13.95 32.75 -7.29
CA VAL A 377 14.10 33.47 -8.58
C VAL A 377 14.97 32.72 -9.59
N ASP A 378 16.15 32.25 -9.18
CA ASP A 378 17.11 31.48 -10.00
C ASP A 378 16.91 29.95 -9.94
N GLY A 379 15.83 29.50 -9.30
CA GLY A 379 15.49 28.10 -9.11
C GLY A 379 16.12 27.42 -7.90
N PHE A 380 15.79 26.14 -7.71
CA PHE A 380 16.26 25.34 -6.58
C PHE A 380 17.59 24.64 -6.89
N ASN A 381 18.54 24.68 -5.95
CA ASN A 381 19.80 23.97 -6.10
C ASN A 381 19.62 22.45 -5.86
N ILE A 382 19.63 21.69 -6.95
CA ILE A 382 19.41 20.23 -6.97
C ILE A 382 20.44 19.47 -6.12
N SER A 383 21.63 20.03 -5.88
CA SER A 383 22.67 19.37 -5.06
C SER A 383 22.22 19.05 -3.63
N TYR A 384 21.25 19.80 -3.09
CA TYR A 384 20.68 19.52 -1.77
C TYR A 384 19.91 18.19 -1.71
N LEU A 385 19.50 17.63 -2.87
CA LEU A 385 18.79 16.35 -2.93
C LEU A 385 19.73 15.13 -2.90
N THR A 386 21.04 15.35 -3.08
CA THR A 386 22.05 14.28 -3.17
C THR A 386 22.01 13.24 -2.03
N PRO A 387 21.78 13.63 -0.76
CA PRO A 387 21.74 12.68 0.36
C PRO A 387 20.53 11.72 0.32
N PHE A 388 19.42 12.13 -0.30
CA PHE A 388 18.14 11.42 -0.22
C PHE A 388 18.00 10.39 -1.34
N LYS A 389 18.58 9.22 -1.14
CA LYS A 389 18.58 8.14 -2.16
C LYS A 389 17.21 7.55 -2.43
N GLN A 390 16.22 7.76 -1.56
CA GLN A 390 14.86 7.23 -1.69
C GLN A 390 13.83 8.29 -2.13
N LEU A 391 14.28 9.50 -2.49
CA LEU A 391 13.39 10.59 -2.87
C LEU A 391 12.54 10.21 -4.09
N TYR A 392 11.24 10.04 -3.87
CA TYR A 392 10.25 9.65 -4.85
C TYR A 392 9.65 10.87 -5.56
N GLY A 393 9.30 11.90 -4.78
CA GLY A 393 8.58 13.06 -5.26
C GLY A 393 9.22 14.37 -4.84
N PHE A 394 9.19 15.34 -5.74
CA PHE A 394 9.64 16.71 -5.46
C PHE A 394 8.64 17.71 -6.03
N ALA A 395 8.18 18.64 -5.19
CA ALA A 395 7.21 19.65 -5.56
C ALA A 395 7.68 21.05 -5.16
N ILE A 396 7.51 22.02 -6.07
CA ILE A 396 7.68 23.45 -5.84
C ILE A 396 6.37 24.14 -6.22
N GLU A 397 5.73 24.82 -5.28
CA GLU A 397 4.47 25.53 -5.50
C GLU A 397 4.55 27.00 -5.06
N PHE A 398 3.80 27.88 -5.73
CA PHE A 398 3.67 29.29 -5.35
C PHE A 398 5.01 30.02 -5.18
N SER A 399 5.94 29.78 -6.10
CA SER A 399 7.27 30.40 -6.06
C SER A 399 7.36 31.59 -7.03
N ASN A 400 8.32 32.49 -6.82
CA ASN A 400 8.65 33.54 -7.80
C ASN A 400 9.76 33.08 -8.77
N MET A 401 9.86 31.78 -9.05
CA MET A 401 10.91 31.24 -9.92
C MET A 401 10.69 31.69 -11.37
N GLU A 402 11.68 32.41 -11.92
CA GLU A 402 11.66 32.94 -13.28
C GLU A 402 12.48 32.06 -14.23
N THR A 403 13.61 31.55 -13.73
CA THR A 403 14.50 30.62 -14.42
C THR A 403 14.87 29.47 -13.50
N TRP A 404 15.33 28.36 -14.07
CA TRP A 404 15.90 27.28 -13.28
C TRP A 404 17.03 26.62 -14.07
N ASP A 405 18.22 27.16 -13.81
CA ASP A 405 19.43 26.73 -14.48
C ASP A 405 20.08 25.56 -13.75
N ARG A 406 20.72 24.69 -14.52
CA ARG A 406 21.41 23.53 -13.98
C ARG A 406 22.77 23.93 -13.44
N GLN A 407 22.83 24.16 -12.12
CA GLN A 407 24.09 24.48 -11.45
C GLN A 407 25.07 23.29 -11.54
N ASN A 408 26.28 23.53 -12.06
CA ASN A 408 27.42 22.59 -12.01
C ASN A 408 27.18 21.17 -12.56
N HIS A 409 26.32 20.99 -13.57
CA HIS A 409 25.99 19.68 -14.15
C HIS A 409 25.46 18.63 -13.15
N THR A 410 24.94 19.04 -11.98
CA THR A 410 24.43 18.11 -10.97
C THR A 410 23.32 17.23 -11.55
N LEU A 411 23.39 15.92 -11.29
CA LEU A 411 22.38 14.95 -11.73
C LEU A 411 21.21 14.93 -10.76
N TRP A 412 20.00 14.77 -11.31
CA TRP A 412 18.83 14.45 -10.51
C TRP A 412 19.02 13.11 -9.77
N PRO A 413 18.39 12.91 -8.60
CA PRO A 413 18.35 11.59 -7.98
C PRO A 413 17.65 10.57 -8.90
N ASP A 414 18.29 9.41 -9.12
CA ASP A 414 17.73 8.34 -9.97
C ASP A 414 16.42 7.74 -9.46
N SER A 415 16.13 7.95 -8.16
CA SER A 415 14.91 7.52 -7.47
C SER A 415 13.69 8.40 -7.72
N LEU A 416 13.88 9.61 -8.27
CA LEU A 416 12.81 10.56 -8.49
C LEU A 416 11.86 10.06 -9.59
N ILE A 417 10.58 9.97 -9.25
CA ILE A 417 9.51 9.46 -10.12
C ILE A 417 8.49 10.56 -10.44
N ALA A 418 8.28 11.50 -9.52
CA ALA A 418 7.33 12.60 -9.68
C ALA A 418 7.98 13.97 -9.43
N LEU A 419 7.80 14.90 -10.35
CA LEU A 419 8.29 16.27 -10.27
C LEU A 419 7.16 17.25 -10.59
N HIS A 420 6.90 18.17 -9.68
CA HIS A 420 5.84 19.16 -9.78
C HIS A 420 6.40 20.58 -9.62
N VAL A 421 6.07 21.46 -10.56
CA VAL A 421 6.38 22.89 -10.51
C VAL A 421 5.10 23.64 -10.82
N ARG A 422 4.51 24.28 -9.82
CA ARG A 422 3.19 24.91 -9.93
C ARG A 422 3.22 26.35 -9.47
N TYR A 423 2.42 27.19 -10.11
CA TYR A 423 2.25 28.60 -9.76
C TYR A 423 3.59 29.32 -9.57
N SER A 424 4.43 29.21 -10.61
CA SER A 424 5.73 29.87 -10.67
C SER A 424 5.76 30.90 -11.79
N GLN A 425 6.72 31.83 -11.77
CA GLN A 425 6.80 32.93 -12.74
C GLN A 425 7.61 32.56 -13.99
N LEU A 426 7.60 31.27 -14.36
CA LEU A 426 8.36 30.77 -15.49
C LEU A 426 7.81 31.34 -16.80
N SER A 427 8.72 31.78 -17.67
CA SER A 427 8.40 32.24 -19.03
C SER A 427 8.58 31.15 -20.08
N THR A 428 9.44 30.17 -19.81
CA THR A 428 9.75 29.05 -20.70
C THR A 428 10.00 27.80 -19.86
N ILE A 429 10.05 26.64 -20.51
CA ILE A 429 10.45 25.40 -19.83
C ILE A 429 11.93 25.50 -19.48
N PRO A 430 12.31 25.43 -18.19
CA PRO A 430 13.64 25.77 -17.76
C PRO A 430 14.70 24.71 -18.19
N PRO A 431 15.98 25.13 -18.35
CA PRO A 431 17.06 24.22 -18.73
C PRO A 431 17.25 23.02 -17.79
N ALA A 432 16.96 23.15 -16.49
CA ALA A 432 17.00 22.03 -15.54
C ALA A 432 16.10 20.84 -15.93
N LEU A 433 15.06 21.06 -16.73
CA LEU A 433 14.09 20.05 -17.18
C LEU A 433 14.39 19.50 -18.59
N GLN A 434 15.45 19.97 -19.26
CA GLN A 434 15.93 19.40 -20.52
C GLN A 434 16.44 17.97 -20.36
N THR A 435 16.94 17.64 -19.17
CA THR A 435 17.47 16.32 -18.82
C THR A 435 16.81 15.86 -17.52
N LEU A 436 15.81 15.00 -17.66
CA LEU A 436 15.06 14.41 -16.56
C LEU A 436 15.75 13.16 -16.00
N PRO A 437 15.49 12.78 -14.74
CA PRO A 437 15.94 11.49 -14.22
C PRO A 437 15.37 10.32 -15.04
N PRO A 438 16.10 9.20 -15.15
CA PRO A 438 15.76 8.11 -16.06
C PRO A 438 14.43 7.42 -15.71
N ASN A 439 14.01 7.47 -14.44
CA ASN A 439 12.79 6.83 -13.97
C ASN A 439 11.64 7.83 -13.74
N LEU A 440 11.79 9.10 -14.14
CA LEU A 440 10.72 10.08 -13.98
C LEU A 440 9.52 9.70 -14.84
N GLN A 441 8.35 9.63 -14.22
CA GLN A 441 7.10 9.27 -14.88
C GLN A 441 6.07 10.39 -14.85
N THR A 442 6.10 11.23 -13.83
CA THR A 442 5.14 12.32 -13.66
C THR A 442 5.86 13.64 -13.69
N LEU A 443 5.51 14.48 -14.65
CA LEU A 443 5.98 15.86 -14.74
C LEU A 443 4.77 16.79 -14.78
N SER A 444 4.73 17.75 -13.87
CA SER A 444 3.73 18.80 -13.84
C SER A 444 4.39 20.17 -13.88
N ILE A 445 3.97 21.01 -14.82
CA ILE A 445 4.34 22.42 -14.92
C ILE A 445 3.03 23.22 -15.11
N ALA A 446 2.50 23.78 -14.03
CA ALA A 446 1.19 24.44 -14.05
C ALA A 446 1.24 25.88 -13.52
N GLY A 447 0.27 26.71 -13.92
CA GLY A 447 0.12 28.05 -13.37
C GLY A 447 1.26 29.02 -13.73
N SER A 448 2.00 28.75 -14.82
CA SER A 448 3.05 29.66 -15.29
C SER A 448 2.47 30.56 -16.38
N LEU A 449 2.27 31.83 -16.03
CA LEU A 449 1.46 32.77 -16.82
C LEU A 449 1.98 33.06 -18.23
N ASN A 450 3.21 32.67 -18.56
CA ASN A 450 3.90 33.03 -19.81
C ASN A 450 4.35 31.82 -20.66
N ILE A 451 4.27 30.58 -20.15
CA ILE A 451 4.68 29.40 -20.93
C ILE A 451 3.64 29.13 -22.03
N SER A 452 4.09 29.09 -23.29
CA SER A 452 3.22 28.90 -24.45
C SER A 452 3.66 27.81 -25.43
N VAL A 453 4.89 27.29 -25.29
CA VAL A 453 5.47 26.27 -26.18
C VAL A 453 6.33 25.29 -25.37
N VAL A 454 6.21 24.00 -25.69
CA VAL A 454 7.12 22.96 -25.20
C VAL A 454 8.20 22.75 -26.28
N PRO A 455 9.47 23.11 -26.02
CA PRO A 455 10.52 23.00 -27.03
C PRO A 455 10.73 21.55 -27.48
N LYS A 456 11.01 21.32 -28.77
CA LYS A 456 11.21 19.98 -29.34
C LYS A 456 12.42 19.25 -28.76
N GLU A 457 13.34 19.99 -28.16
CA GLU A 457 14.56 19.51 -27.52
C GLU A 457 14.22 18.59 -26.32
N MET A 458 13.04 18.75 -25.71
CA MET A 458 12.57 17.93 -24.59
C MET A 458 12.26 16.48 -24.99
N ARG A 459 11.90 16.26 -26.26
CA ARG A 459 11.38 15.00 -26.81
C ARG A 459 12.16 13.77 -26.36
N ASN A 460 13.49 13.81 -26.48
CA ASN A 460 14.32 12.64 -26.22
C ASN A 460 14.45 12.31 -24.73
N SER A 461 14.42 13.33 -23.85
CA SER A 461 14.57 13.11 -22.41
C SER A 461 13.24 12.72 -21.73
N TRP A 462 12.10 12.98 -22.37
CA TRP A 462 10.77 12.85 -21.78
C TRP A 462 10.07 11.53 -22.14
N LEU A 463 10.74 10.63 -22.87
CA LEU A 463 10.18 9.36 -23.38
C LEU A 463 9.63 8.43 -22.28
N ASN A 464 10.10 8.57 -21.04
CA ASN A 464 9.67 7.74 -19.91
C ASN A 464 8.47 8.30 -19.14
N LEU A 465 7.96 9.48 -19.51
CA LEU A 465 6.80 10.08 -18.87
C LEU A 465 5.52 9.30 -19.18
N THR A 466 4.76 9.04 -18.13
CA THR A 466 3.43 8.42 -18.17
C THR A 466 2.34 9.44 -17.84
N THR A 467 2.70 10.55 -17.19
CA THR A 467 1.79 11.64 -16.84
C THR A 467 2.46 12.97 -17.11
N LEU A 468 1.80 13.80 -17.92
CA LEU A 468 2.27 15.14 -18.28
C LEU A 468 1.15 16.15 -18.04
N VAL A 469 1.41 17.13 -17.18
CA VAL A 469 0.42 18.14 -16.74
C VAL A 469 0.94 19.53 -17.06
N PHE A 470 0.15 20.29 -17.82
CA PHE A 470 0.45 21.64 -18.29
C PHE A 470 -0.71 22.61 -18.08
N ASN A 471 -1.50 22.42 -17.03
CA ASN A 471 -2.69 23.24 -16.77
C ASN A 471 -2.34 24.70 -16.43
N ASP A 472 -3.26 25.60 -16.73
CA ASP A 472 -3.16 27.02 -16.34
C ASP A 472 -1.87 27.69 -16.88
N ASN A 473 -1.63 27.52 -18.18
CA ASN A 473 -0.53 28.17 -18.91
C ASN A 473 -1.12 28.95 -20.13
N LYS A 474 -0.30 29.24 -21.15
CA LYS A 474 -0.69 29.96 -22.38
C LYS A 474 -0.46 29.14 -23.64
N PHE A 475 -0.60 27.82 -23.57
CA PHE A 475 -0.43 26.96 -24.75
C PHE A 475 -1.55 27.20 -25.76
N LYS A 476 -1.17 27.44 -27.02
CA LYS A 476 -2.12 27.58 -28.15
C LYS A 476 -2.32 26.28 -28.92
N ALA A 477 -1.40 25.34 -28.75
CA ALA A 477 -1.45 24.03 -29.38
C ALA A 477 -0.69 23.01 -28.52
N ILE A 478 -1.13 21.76 -28.60
CA ILE A 478 -0.37 20.62 -28.09
C ILE A 478 0.68 20.26 -29.16
N PRO A 479 1.98 20.25 -28.85
CA PRO A 479 3.02 19.90 -29.82
C PRO A 479 2.84 18.50 -30.40
N GLU A 480 3.01 18.34 -31.72
CA GLU A 480 2.82 17.04 -32.38
C GLU A 480 3.74 15.95 -31.83
N TRP A 481 4.98 16.30 -31.45
CA TRP A 481 5.96 15.34 -30.94
C TRP A 481 5.56 14.72 -29.58
N ILE A 482 4.54 15.24 -28.88
CA ILE A 482 4.01 14.58 -27.68
C ILE A 482 3.48 13.17 -28.01
N SER A 483 3.08 12.90 -29.26
CA SER A 483 2.71 11.54 -29.68
C SER A 483 3.88 10.55 -29.69
N ASP A 484 5.13 11.02 -29.58
CA ASP A 484 6.30 10.14 -29.46
C ASP A 484 6.49 9.62 -28.03
N LEU A 485 5.80 10.20 -27.04
CA LEU A 485 5.80 9.74 -25.64
C LEU A 485 4.89 8.51 -25.51
N THR A 486 5.31 7.38 -26.07
CA THR A 486 4.48 6.17 -26.19
C THR A 486 4.04 5.54 -24.85
N LEU A 487 4.70 5.91 -23.74
CA LEU A 487 4.33 5.50 -22.38
C LEU A 487 3.30 6.42 -21.72
N LEU A 488 2.88 7.51 -22.38
CA LEU A 488 1.95 8.49 -21.83
C LEU A 488 0.57 7.84 -21.61
N GLU A 489 0.11 7.89 -20.36
CA GLU A 489 -1.20 7.39 -19.91
C GLU A 489 -2.17 8.56 -19.66
N ARG A 490 -1.70 9.64 -19.02
CA ARG A 490 -2.49 10.83 -18.70
C ARG A 490 -1.84 12.09 -19.28
N LEU A 491 -2.62 12.87 -20.02
CA LEU A 491 -2.21 14.15 -20.60
C LEU A 491 -3.19 15.25 -20.19
N VAL A 492 -2.68 16.31 -19.57
CA VAL A 492 -3.51 17.36 -18.98
C VAL A 492 -3.02 18.72 -19.47
N PHE A 493 -3.91 19.46 -20.12
CA PHE A 493 -3.69 20.78 -20.73
C PHE A 493 -4.90 21.71 -20.47
N SER A 494 -5.66 21.48 -19.41
CA SER A 494 -6.82 22.30 -19.04
C SER A 494 -6.41 23.75 -18.78
N THR A 495 -7.33 24.69 -18.98
CA THR A 495 -7.12 26.13 -18.74
C THR A 495 -5.92 26.66 -19.56
N ASN A 496 -6.04 26.56 -20.88
CA ASN A 496 -5.07 27.06 -21.86
C ASN A 496 -5.81 27.76 -23.03
N GLU A 497 -5.11 28.04 -24.13
CA GLU A 497 -5.65 28.67 -25.34
C GLU A 497 -5.67 27.69 -26.53
N ILE A 498 -5.79 26.39 -26.28
CA ILE A 498 -5.70 25.36 -27.32
C ILE A 498 -6.95 25.39 -28.19
N SER A 499 -6.77 25.49 -29.50
CA SER A 499 -7.89 25.50 -30.45
C SER A 499 -8.21 24.13 -31.05
N ASN A 500 -7.24 23.20 -31.06
CA ASN A 500 -7.38 21.89 -31.71
C ASN A 500 -6.59 20.81 -30.97
N ILE A 501 -7.13 19.58 -30.98
CA ILE A 501 -6.46 18.38 -30.48
C ILE A 501 -5.72 17.71 -31.66
N PRO A 502 -4.40 17.48 -31.59
CA PRO A 502 -3.67 16.80 -32.65
C PRO A 502 -4.19 15.39 -32.89
N GLN A 503 -4.44 15.03 -34.16
CA GLN A 503 -4.90 13.68 -34.51
C GLN A 503 -3.88 12.60 -34.11
N SER A 504 -2.59 12.94 -34.00
CA SER A 504 -1.54 12.02 -33.57
C SER A 504 -1.73 11.47 -32.15
N LEU A 505 -2.43 12.19 -31.26
CA LEU A 505 -2.73 11.70 -29.91
C LEU A 505 -3.64 10.47 -29.92
N SER A 506 -4.48 10.30 -30.93
CA SER A 506 -5.33 9.11 -31.10
C SER A 506 -4.55 7.81 -31.34
N LYS A 507 -3.24 7.91 -31.61
CA LYS A 507 -2.32 6.79 -31.85
C LYS A 507 -1.50 6.40 -30.62
N LEU A 508 -1.58 7.14 -29.51
CA LEU A 508 -0.87 6.81 -28.29
C LEU A 508 -1.46 5.52 -27.68
N PRO A 509 -0.67 4.45 -27.52
CA PRO A 509 -1.21 3.12 -27.20
C PRO A 509 -1.69 3.01 -25.74
N ASN A 510 -1.16 3.85 -24.85
CA ASN A 510 -1.43 3.80 -23.42
C ASN A 510 -2.29 4.96 -22.90
N LEU A 511 -2.61 5.94 -23.75
CA LEU A 511 -3.37 7.13 -23.33
C LEU A 511 -4.79 6.72 -22.92
N ASN A 512 -5.13 6.95 -21.66
CA ASN A 512 -6.42 6.63 -21.08
C ASN A 512 -7.15 7.84 -20.51
N MET A 513 -6.46 8.98 -20.36
CA MET A 513 -7.03 10.22 -19.85
C MET A 513 -6.43 11.42 -20.59
N LEU A 514 -7.30 12.23 -21.21
CA LEU A 514 -6.98 13.51 -21.82
C LEU A 514 -7.87 14.60 -21.22
N GLU A 515 -7.26 15.53 -20.50
CA GLU A 515 -7.96 16.67 -19.89
C GLU A 515 -7.56 17.95 -20.64
N VAL A 516 -8.53 18.56 -21.31
CA VAL A 516 -8.36 19.80 -22.09
C VAL A 516 -9.54 20.75 -21.84
N ALA A 517 -10.07 20.74 -20.60
CA ALA A 517 -11.15 21.61 -20.18
C ALA A 517 -10.72 23.10 -20.27
N THR A 518 -11.69 24.00 -20.39
CA THR A 518 -11.44 25.45 -20.39
C THR A 518 -10.38 25.86 -21.44
N ASN A 519 -10.64 25.50 -22.71
CA ASN A 519 -9.80 25.82 -23.86
C ASN A 519 -10.67 26.44 -24.99
N GLN A 520 -10.12 26.56 -26.21
CA GLN A 520 -10.79 27.12 -27.40
C GLN A 520 -11.17 26.05 -28.43
N ILE A 521 -11.39 24.80 -27.99
CA ILE A 521 -11.67 23.67 -28.86
C ILE A 521 -13.14 23.72 -29.32
N SER A 522 -13.35 23.90 -30.62
CA SER A 522 -14.71 23.96 -31.19
C SER A 522 -15.18 22.65 -31.83
N THR A 523 -14.27 21.71 -32.05
CA THR A 523 -14.52 20.46 -32.76
C THR A 523 -14.49 19.25 -31.82
N TYR A 524 -15.50 18.38 -31.93
CA TYR A 524 -15.55 17.13 -31.17
C TYR A 524 -14.55 16.09 -31.75
N PRO A 525 -13.72 15.42 -30.93
CA PRO A 525 -12.65 14.55 -31.41
C PRO A 525 -13.14 13.15 -31.81
N VAL A 526 -13.97 13.06 -32.85
CA VAL A 526 -14.63 11.83 -33.32
C VAL A 526 -13.66 10.65 -33.51
N ASP A 527 -12.53 10.88 -34.17
CA ASP A 527 -11.57 9.82 -34.51
C ASP A 527 -10.94 9.22 -33.25
N MET A 528 -10.64 10.06 -32.26
CA MET A 528 -10.02 9.65 -31.00
C MET A 528 -10.99 8.85 -30.13
N VAL A 529 -12.25 9.27 -30.07
CA VAL A 529 -13.31 8.55 -29.35
C VAL A 529 -13.59 7.19 -30.00
N LYS A 530 -13.55 7.12 -31.34
CA LYS A 530 -13.69 5.86 -32.09
C LYS A 530 -12.50 4.92 -31.91
N SER A 531 -11.27 5.44 -31.87
CA SER A 531 -10.07 4.61 -31.76
C SER A 531 -9.90 4.02 -30.36
N ASN A 532 -10.35 4.72 -29.31
CA ASN A 532 -10.30 4.23 -27.94
C ASN A 532 -11.56 4.63 -27.15
N ALA A 533 -12.55 3.73 -27.11
CA ALA A 533 -13.80 3.96 -26.37
C ALA A 533 -13.63 4.01 -24.83
N LYS A 534 -12.43 3.71 -24.29
CA LYS A 534 -12.12 3.78 -22.86
C LYS A 534 -11.32 5.02 -22.49
N LEU A 535 -10.96 5.86 -23.45
CA LEU A 535 -10.23 7.11 -23.21
C LEU A 535 -11.19 8.13 -22.60
N LEU A 536 -10.94 8.51 -21.36
CA LEU A 536 -11.61 9.64 -20.73
C LEU A 536 -11.11 10.92 -21.38
N VAL A 537 -12.01 11.72 -21.93
CA VAL A 537 -11.71 13.02 -22.54
C VAL A 537 -12.56 14.10 -21.86
N ASP A 538 -11.92 14.96 -21.09
CA ASP A 538 -12.60 16.13 -20.52
C ASP A 538 -12.43 17.34 -21.46
N LEU A 539 -13.54 17.75 -22.07
CA LEU A 539 -13.69 18.91 -22.94
C LEU A 539 -14.58 19.98 -22.30
N SER A 540 -14.80 19.93 -20.99
CA SER A 540 -15.65 20.89 -20.29
C SER A 540 -15.23 22.33 -20.60
N ASN A 541 -16.20 23.24 -20.63
CA ASN A 541 -15.99 24.68 -20.88
C ASN A 541 -15.28 25.02 -22.20
N ASN A 542 -15.42 24.18 -23.23
CA ASN A 542 -14.96 24.48 -24.59
C ASN A 542 -16.14 24.90 -25.50
N PRO A 543 -15.90 25.67 -26.57
CA PRO A 543 -16.93 26.12 -27.53
C PRO A 543 -17.45 25.01 -28.47
N ILE A 544 -17.69 23.80 -27.95
CA ILE A 544 -18.22 22.66 -28.70
C ILE A 544 -19.72 22.85 -28.95
N ALA A 545 -20.13 22.90 -30.22
CA ALA A 545 -21.53 23.11 -30.61
C ALA A 545 -22.31 21.83 -30.93
N SER A 546 -21.62 20.72 -31.23
CA SER A 546 -22.23 19.44 -31.60
C SER A 546 -21.44 18.25 -31.07
N VAL A 547 -22.17 17.23 -30.62
CA VAL A 547 -21.63 15.95 -30.17
C VAL A 547 -22.18 14.87 -31.12
N PRO A 548 -21.45 14.47 -32.17
CA PRO A 548 -21.95 13.55 -33.19
C PRO A 548 -22.00 12.09 -32.71
N ILE A 549 -21.28 11.75 -31.63
CA ILE A 549 -21.25 10.40 -31.03
C ILE A 549 -21.24 10.59 -29.52
N GLN A 550 -22.25 10.04 -28.85
CA GLN A 550 -22.34 10.06 -27.39
C GLN A 550 -21.43 9.00 -26.76
N SER A 551 -20.72 9.39 -25.71
CA SER A 551 -19.83 8.52 -24.95
C SER A 551 -19.80 8.99 -23.50
N ASP A 552 -19.97 8.06 -22.55
CA ASP A 552 -19.86 8.37 -21.11
C ASP A 552 -18.43 8.77 -20.72
N MET A 553 -17.45 8.46 -21.57
CA MET A 553 -16.05 8.82 -21.36
C MET A 553 -15.71 10.23 -21.84
N VAL A 554 -16.63 10.92 -22.53
CA VAL A 554 -16.37 12.27 -23.06
C VAL A 554 -17.25 13.29 -22.35
N ILE A 555 -16.61 14.15 -21.56
CA ILE A 555 -17.27 15.17 -20.75
C ILE A 555 -17.25 16.48 -21.55
N VAL A 556 -18.41 17.11 -21.74
CA VAL A 556 -18.57 18.36 -22.50
C VAL A 556 -19.33 19.42 -21.71
N ASP A 557 -19.30 19.33 -20.38
CA ASP A 557 -20.06 20.19 -19.47
C ASP A 557 -19.71 21.68 -19.72
N GLY A 558 -20.68 22.58 -19.56
CA GLY A 558 -20.47 24.02 -19.82
C GLY A 558 -20.28 24.45 -21.29
N SER A 559 -20.25 23.51 -22.24
CA SER A 559 -20.12 23.79 -23.68
C SER A 559 -21.38 24.41 -24.32
N LEU A 560 -21.25 24.87 -25.58
CA LEU A 560 -22.40 25.37 -26.36
C LEU A 560 -23.44 24.29 -26.66
N TYR A 561 -23.02 23.03 -26.75
CA TYR A 561 -23.90 21.88 -26.88
C TYR A 561 -24.81 21.76 -25.65
N CYS A 562 -24.24 21.85 -24.44
CA CYS A 562 -24.98 21.73 -23.18
C CYS A 562 -25.93 22.88 -22.87
N ARG A 563 -25.83 24.01 -23.58
CA ARG A 563 -26.79 25.13 -23.47
C ARG A 563 -28.08 24.90 -24.25
N LYS A 564 -28.14 23.88 -25.10
CA LYS A 564 -29.36 23.51 -25.85
C LYS A 564 -30.35 22.80 -24.93
N PHE A 565 -31.64 23.07 -25.12
CA PHE A 565 -32.72 22.62 -24.23
C PHE A 565 -32.85 21.09 -24.08
N ASP A 566 -32.34 20.30 -25.02
CA ASP A 566 -32.49 18.83 -25.07
C ASP A 566 -31.13 18.10 -25.16
N ALA A 567 -30.07 18.71 -24.62
CA ALA A 567 -28.75 18.11 -24.60
C ALA A 567 -28.65 17.03 -23.53
N SER A 568 -28.43 15.77 -23.94
CA SER A 568 -28.20 14.65 -23.02
C SER A 568 -26.73 14.57 -22.59
N GLY A 569 -26.50 14.08 -21.37
CA GLY A 569 -25.15 13.82 -20.84
C GLY A 569 -24.38 15.06 -20.34
N CYS A 570 -25.08 16.16 -20.07
CA CYS A 570 -24.47 17.39 -19.55
C CYS A 570 -24.76 17.57 -18.05
N GLN A 571 -23.75 17.97 -17.30
CA GLN A 571 -23.88 18.43 -15.92
C GLN A 571 -23.68 19.95 -15.83
N SER A 572 -24.27 20.56 -14.80
CA SER A 572 -24.04 21.97 -14.50
C SER A 572 -22.62 22.17 -14.00
N VAL A 573 -21.94 23.19 -14.52
CA VAL A 573 -20.64 23.66 -13.99
C VAL A 573 -20.87 24.86 -13.08
N CYS A 574 -20.03 25.01 -12.05
CA CYS A 574 -20.10 26.15 -11.14
C CYS A 574 -19.58 27.45 -11.78
N SER A 575 -18.63 27.37 -12.71
CA SER A 575 -18.09 28.51 -13.46
C SER A 575 -17.57 28.06 -14.84
N PRO A 576 -17.56 28.96 -15.84
CA PRO A 576 -16.93 28.70 -17.14
C PRO A 576 -15.41 28.48 -17.09
N THR A 577 -14.76 28.76 -15.96
CA THR A 577 -13.30 28.57 -15.80
C THR A 577 -12.93 27.26 -15.13
N CYS A 578 -13.90 26.51 -14.61
CA CYS A 578 -13.68 25.36 -13.74
C CYS A 578 -14.39 24.11 -14.27
N SER A 579 -13.65 23.01 -14.42
CA SER A 579 -14.25 21.70 -14.72
C SER A 579 -14.79 21.07 -13.44
N ASN A 580 -15.90 20.33 -13.55
CA ASN A 580 -16.39 19.51 -12.43
C ASN A 580 -15.39 18.43 -12.01
N GLN A 581 -14.45 18.04 -12.88
CA GLN A 581 -13.37 17.11 -12.55
C GLN A 581 -12.27 17.73 -11.67
N GLU A 582 -12.17 19.05 -11.66
CA GLU A 582 -11.17 19.79 -10.89
C GLU A 582 -11.68 20.14 -9.47
N ILE A 583 -12.96 19.90 -9.16
CA ILE A 583 -13.56 20.36 -7.89
C ILE A 583 -13.31 19.37 -6.74
N GLY A 584 -12.64 19.85 -5.69
CA GLY A 584 -12.43 19.13 -4.44
C GLY A 584 -11.47 17.95 -4.59
N ASP A 585 -10.60 17.97 -5.60
CA ASP A 585 -9.66 16.89 -5.92
C ASP A 585 -8.37 16.96 -5.10
N SER A 586 -8.29 17.81 -4.08
CA SER A 586 -7.12 18.07 -3.23
C SER A 586 -5.90 18.62 -3.97
N ILE A 587 -6.02 18.96 -5.25
CA ILE A 587 -5.01 19.68 -6.01
C ILE A 587 -5.45 21.16 -5.99
N CYS A 588 -4.54 22.09 -5.73
CA CYS A 588 -4.96 23.50 -5.70
C CYS A 588 -5.12 24.06 -7.12
N GLN A 589 -6.35 24.26 -7.59
CA GLN A 589 -6.65 24.82 -8.92
C GLN A 589 -7.13 26.26 -8.78
N MET A 590 -6.27 27.24 -9.08
CA MET A 590 -6.63 28.67 -9.00
C MET A 590 -7.80 29.05 -9.93
N ASN A 591 -8.05 28.30 -11.01
CA ASN A 591 -9.18 28.50 -11.91
C ASN A 591 -10.54 28.08 -11.32
N CYS A 592 -10.53 27.22 -10.29
CA CYS A 592 -11.70 26.78 -9.53
C CYS A 592 -11.81 27.46 -8.15
N TYR A 593 -10.74 28.12 -7.68
CA TYR A 593 -10.66 28.72 -6.35
C TYR A 593 -11.38 30.09 -6.24
N HIS A 594 -12.70 30.10 -6.39
CA HIS A 594 -13.54 31.28 -6.21
C HIS A 594 -14.92 30.93 -5.64
N ALA A 595 -15.66 31.95 -5.18
CA ALA A 595 -16.89 31.76 -4.39
C ALA A 595 -17.98 30.93 -5.11
N GLU A 596 -18.15 31.09 -6.42
CA GLU A 596 -19.14 30.34 -7.21
C GLU A 596 -18.91 28.82 -7.20
N CYS A 597 -17.65 28.39 -7.13
CA CYS A 597 -17.25 26.99 -7.02
C CYS A 597 -16.94 26.58 -5.57
N ASN A 598 -17.43 27.36 -4.60
CA ASN A 598 -17.20 27.14 -3.16
C ASN A 598 -15.72 26.98 -2.80
N PHE A 599 -14.85 27.78 -3.44
CA PHE A 599 -13.40 27.77 -3.24
C PHE A 599 -12.76 26.40 -3.40
N ASP A 600 -13.25 25.59 -4.35
CA ASP A 600 -12.66 24.30 -4.70
C ASP A 600 -12.47 23.38 -3.49
N GLY A 601 -13.49 23.29 -2.63
CA GLY A 601 -13.41 22.49 -1.40
C GLY A 601 -12.37 22.98 -0.37
N LEU A 602 -11.79 24.18 -0.57
CA LEU A 602 -10.67 24.76 0.19
C LEU A 602 -9.32 24.06 -0.05
N ASP A 603 -9.12 23.40 -1.19
CA ASP A 603 -7.92 22.64 -1.51
C ASP A 603 -6.65 23.51 -1.57
N CYS A 604 -6.78 24.79 -1.93
CA CYS A 604 -5.68 25.77 -1.90
C CYS A 604 -5.28 26.28 -0.51
N THR A 605 -5.98 25.89 0.55
CA THR A 605 -5.71 26.37 1.92
C THR A 605 -4.76 25.43 2.69
N ASN A 606 -3.99 25.99 3.64
CA ASN A 606 -3.20 25.24 4.64
C ASN A 606 -2.17 24.21 4.12
N GLY A 607 -1.74 24.29 2.86
CA GLY A 607 -0.79 23.31 2.31
C GLY A 607 -1.43 21.95 1.99
N ASN A 608 -2.77 21.92 1.88
CA ASN A 608 -3.52 20.75 1.41
C ASN A 608 -3.44 20.54 -0.11
N SER A 609 -2.92 21.55 -0.83
CA SER A 609 -2.55 21.50 -2.25
C SER A 609 -1.60 20.33 -2.53
N GLN A 610 -2.05 19.43 -3.39
CA GLN A 610 -1.24 18.38 -4.03
C GLN A 610 -0.72 18.77 -5.40
#